data_AF-A0A1H0YRJ7-F1
#
_entry.id   AF-A0A1H0YRJ7-F1
#
_cell.length_a   1.000
_cell.length_b   1.000
_cell.length_c   1.000
_cell.angle_alpha   90.00
_cell.angle_beta   90.00
_cell.angle_gamma   90.00
#
_symmetry.space_group_name_H-M   'P 1'
#
loop_
_entity.id
_entity.type
_entity.pdbx_description
1 polymer ?
#
loop_
_entity_poly.entity_id
_entity_poly.type
_entity_poly.pdbx_seq_one_letter_code
_entity_poly.pdbx_strand_id
1 'polypeptide(L)'
;MKLKLSAAVFSLVTALFSAQVKDTLAEKILIYQLPNGGWGKQLDDKSVVNYNLPIDNNLLKKIKATGDDHATIDNNATSREINDLIKAYKTTKNPDYLKSAERGILYLLSMQYDNGGFPQYYPNSAIYRKQVTYNDNAMINALTVFYNVAESKNNFDVIDSKLKEKSKIALQKGILCILKTQVLQKGNPSIWADQYNEITLQPDKARAFEPISLATGESVGIVRFLMMQPVTPEIENSVKSAVKWFKANKIEGYSYKTAKQNGKTVRILAEDKNSVIWARFYDINTNKPLFGDRDGSVKYDYNEVSEERRNGYSWYIDHAQKLIDTEYPKWLQKNKISE
;
A
#
# COMPACT_ATOMS: atom_id res chain seq x y z
N MET A 1 -3.69 39.88 -76.43
CA MET A 1 -4.43 39.26 -75.30
C MET A 1 -3.66 38.02 -74.84
N LYS A 2 -2.92 38.09 -73.72
CA LYS A 2 -2.18 36.94 -73.14
C LYS A 2 -2.89 36.55 -71.84
N LEU A 3 -3.59 35.41 -71.83
CA LEU A 3 -4.14 34.82 -70.61
C LEU A 3 -3.02 34.05 -69.90
N LYS A 4 -2.67 34.46 -68.68
CA LYS A 4 -1.84 33.67 -67.76
C LYS A 4 -2.77 32.73 -67.00
N LEU A 5 -2.60 31.42 -67.17
CA LEU A 5 -3.24 30.41 -66.35
C LEU A 5 -2.37 30.20 -65.10
N SER A 6 -2.86 30.62 -63.94
CA SER A 6 -2.24 30.36 -62.65
C SER A 6 -2.76 29.03 -62.12
N ALA A 7 -1.90 28.01 -62.08
CA ALA A 7 -2.23 26.74 -61.42
C ALA A 7 -2.06 26.92 -59.90
N ALA A 8 -3.16 26.89 -59.17
CA ALA A 8 -3.15 26.81 -57.72
C ALA A 8 -2.89 25.36 -57.30
N VAL A 9 -1.75 25.10 -56.66
CA VAL A 9 -1.44 23.80 -56.05
C VAL A 9 -2.12 23.76 -54.69
N PHE A 10 -3.18 22.97 -54.57
CA PHE A 10 -3.82 22.65 -53.30
C PHE A 10 -3.00 21.54 -52.61
N SER A 11 -2.17 21.90 -51.63
CA SER A 11 -1.52 20.94 -50.76
C SER A 11 -2.54 20.36 -49.79
N LEU A 12 -3.07 19.17 -50.10
CA LEU A 12 -3.94 18.42 -49.21
C LEU A 12 -3.10 17.84 -48.07
N VAL A 13 -3.08 18.49 -46.91
CA VAL A 13 -2.50 17.91 -45.68
C VAL A 13 -3.48 16.86 -45.17
N THR A 14 -3.23 15.59 -45.49
CA THR A 14 -3.94 14.47 -44.89
C THR A 14 -3.42 14.28 -43.46
N ALA A 15 -4.14 14.85 -42.49
CA ALA A 15 -3.95 14.47 -41.10
C ALA A 15 -4.41 13.01 -40.93
N LEU A 16 -3.46 12.08 -40.90
CA LEU A 16 -3.70 10.70 -40.50
C LEU A 16 -4.09 10.69 -39.02
N PHE A 17 -5.40 10.74 -38.74
CA PHE A 17 -5.92 10.39 -37.42
C PHE A 17 -5.74 8.89 -37.22
N SER A 18 -4.58 8.48 -36.69
CA SER A 18 -4.42 7.14 -36.14
C SER A 18 -5.33 7.03 -34.92
N ALA A 19 -6.17 5.99 -34.86
CA ALA A 19 -7.00 5.73 -33.69
C ALA A 19 -6.09 5.56 -32.46
N GLN A 20 -6.38 6.30 -31.38
CA GLN A 20 -5.63 6.22 -30.14
C GLN A 20 -5.58 4.76 -29.65
N VAL A 21 -4.36 4.23 -29.48
CA VAL A 21 -4.17 2.87 -28.93
C VAL A 21 -4.70 2.83 -27.50
N LYS A 22 -5.47 1.80 -27.18
CA LYS A 22 -6.12 1.60 -25.88
C LYS A 22 -5.62 0.34 -25.18
N ASP A 23 -5.51 0.40 -23.86
CA ASP A 23 -5.26 -0.75 -22.99
C ASP A 23 -6.57 -1.15 -22.28
N THR A 24 -6.95 -2.43 -22.38
CA THR A 24 -8.26 -2.89 -21.92
C THR A 24 -8.44 -2.79 -20.41
N LEU A 25 -7.37 -2.92 -19.63
CA LEU A 25 -7.41 -2.74 -18.18
C LEU A 25 -7.47 -1.25 -17.84
N ALA A 26 -6.64 -0.43 -18.48
CA ALA A 26 -6.61 1.01 -18.26
C ALA A 26 -7.98 1.67 -18.54
N GLU A 27 -8.66 1.29 -19.63
CA GLU A 27 -10.02 1.78 -19.93
C GLU A 27 -11.01 1.47 -18.81
N LYS A 28 -10.91 0.29 -18.19
CA LYS A 28 -11.74 -0.04 -17.02
C LYS A 28 -11.33 0.78 -15.80
N ILE A 29 -10.04 0.91 -15.51
CA ILE A 29 -9.54 1.71 -14.38
C ILE A 29 -10.06 3.16 -14.46
N LEU A 30 -10.04 3.78 -15.65
CA LEU A 30 -10.58 5.12 -15.87
C LEU A 30 -12.05 5.25 -15.44
N ILE A 31 -12.88 4.25 -15.77
CA ILE A 31 -14.32 4.26 -15.45
C ILE A 31 -14.57 4.20 -13.93
N TYR A 32 -13.69 3.53 -13.18
CA TYR A 32 -13.81 3.38 -11.72
C TYR A 32 -13.21 4.55 -10.93
N GLN A 33 -12.52 5.50 -11.58
CA GLN A 33 -11.90 6.63 -10.86
C GLN A 33 -12.98 7.54 -10.29
N LEU A 34 -12.89 7.83 -8.99
CA LEU A 34 -13.84 8.69 -8.29
C LEU A 34 -13.60 10.17 -8.62
N PRO A 35 -14.60 11.06 -8.43
CA PRO A 35 -14.45 12.51 -8.66
C PRO A 35 -13.22 13.13 -7.98
N ASN A 36 -12.92 12.74 -6.74
CA ASN A 36 -11.73 13.22 -5.99
C ASN A 36 -10.38 12.70 -6.53
N GLY A 37 -10.38 11.81 -7.52
CA GLY A 37 -9.18 11.27 -8.17
C GLY A 37 -8.68 9.93 -7.61
N GLY A 38 -9.19 9.49 -6.45
CA GLY A 38 -8.87 8.19 -5.87
C GLY A 38 -9.67 7.04 -6.47
N TRP A 39 -9.40 5.84 -5.98
CA TRP A 39 -10.17 4.62 -6.28
C TRP A 39 -10.61 3.93 -5.00
N GLY A 40 -11.75 3.24 -5.08
CA GLY A 40 -12.24 2.37 -4.01
C GLY A 40 -11.79 0.92 -4.18
N LYS A 41 -11.77 0.18 -3.08
CA LYS A 41 -11.71 -1.30 -3.10
C LYS A 41 -13.08 -1.95 -3.26
N GLN A 42 -14.14 -1.19 -2.99
CA GLN A 42 -15.54 -1.60 -3.06
C GLN A 42 -16.39 -0.47 -3.64
N LEU A 43 -17.51 -0.85 -4.24
CA LEU A 43 -18.59 0.05 -4.64
C LEU A 43 -19.52 0.34 -3.45
N ASP A 44 -20.45 1.28 -3.63
CA ASP A 44 -21.45 1.66 -2.62
C ASP A 44 -22.29 0.48 -2.10
N ASP A 45 -22.62 -0.47 -2.99
CA ASP A 45 -23.34 -1.70 -2.64
C ASP A 45 -22.45 -2.78 -1.95
N LYS A 46 -21.23 -2.42 -1.57
CA LYS A 46 -20.18 -3.27 -0.95
C LYS A 46 -19.60 -4.34 -1.87
N SER A 47 -20.00 -4.40 -3.15
CA SER A 47 -19.36 -5.29 -4.11
C SER A 47 -17.88 -4.89 -4.30
N VAL A 48 -17.01 -5.89 -4.40
CA VAL A 48 -15.56 -5.67 -4.54
C VAL A 48 -15.24 -5.24 -5.96
N VAL A 49 -14.38 -4.23 -6.10
CA VAL A 49 -13.86 -3.80 -7.40
C VAL A 49 -13.12 -4.96 -8.07
N ASN A 50 -13.54 -5.30 -9.29
CA ASN A 50 -12.97 -6.41 -10.04
C ASN A 50 -12.85 -6.07 -11.53
N TYR A 51 -11.63 -5.73 -11.95
CA TYR A 51 -11.33 -5.34 -13.33
C TYR A 51 -11.40 -6.50 -14.33
N ASN A 52 -11.52 -7.76 -13.87
CA ASN A 52 -11.71 -8.90 -14.78
C ASN A 52 -13.14 -8.98 -15.33
N LEU A 53 -14.12 -8.35 -14.66
CA LEU A 53 -15.51 -8.37 -15.12
C LEU A 53 -15.72 -7.45 -16.34
N PRO A 54 -16.62 -7.80 -17.26
CA PRO A 54 -17.10 -6.85 -18.26
C PRO A 54 -17.92 -5.73 -17.59
N ILE A 55 -17.86 -4.52 -18.14
CA ILE A 55 -18.67 -3.39 -17.67
C ILE A 55 -19.98 -3.39 -18.45
N ASP A 56 -21.01 -4.03 -17.89
CA ASP A 56 -22.38 -3.92 -18.39
C ASP A 56 -23.08 -2.67 -17.82
N ASN A 57 -24.31 -2.39 -18.30
CA ASN A 57 -25.09 -1.23 -17.87
C ASN A 57 -25.40 -1.23 -16.36
N ASN A 58 -25.54 -2.40 -15.74
CA ASN A 58 -25.85 -2.51 -14.33
C ASN A 58 -24.62 -2.17 -13.47
N LEU A 59 -23.47 -2.76 -13.80
CA LEU A 59 -22.21 -2.46 -13.14
C LEU A 59 -21.81 -1.00 -13.35
N LEU A 60 -21.98 -0.45 -14.56
CA LEU A 60 -21.72 0.96 -14.84
C LEU A 60 -22.55 1.88 -13.96
N LYS A 61 -23.84 1.57 -13.73
CA LYS A 61 -24.71 2.35 -12.84
C LYS A 61 -24.20 2.33 -11.40
N LYS A 62 -23.74 1.17 -10.91
CA LYS A 62 -23.17 1.01 -9.56
C LYS A 62 -21.86 1.77 -9.39
N ILE A 63 -20.97 1.70 -10.38
CA ILE A 63 -19.71 2.46 -10.38
C ILE A 63 -20.04 3.96 -10.29
N LYS A 64 -20.93 4.46 -11.15
CA LYS A 64 -21.32 5.88 -11.17
C LYS A 64 -22.04 6.35 -9.90
N ALA A 65 -22.70 5.45 -9.18
CA ALA A 65 -23.34 5.75 -7.90
C ALA A 65 -22.36 5.77 -6.72
N THR A 66 -21.14 5.25 -6.90
CA THR A 66 -20.13 5.21 -5.84
C THR A 66 -19.48 6.58 -5.68
N GLY A 67 -19.60 7.17 -4.49
CA GLY A 67 -19.08 8.50 -4.17
C GLY A 67 -17.68 8.50 -3.56
N ASP A 68 -17.13 9.70 -3.39
CA ASP A 68 -15.77 9.97 -2.90
C ASP A 68 -15.45 9.34 -1.54
N ASP A 69 -16.45 9.09 -0.70
CA ASP A 69 -16.28 8.42 0.61
C ASP A 69 -15.75 6.97 0.51
N HIS A 70 -15.74 6.41 -0.70
CA HIS A 70 -15.18 5.08 -0.98
C HIS A 70 -13.72 5.11 -1.43
N ALA A 71 -13.15 6.29 -1.71
CA ALA A 71 -11.74 6.41 -2.07
C ALA A 71 -10.86 5.97 -0.89
N THR A 72 -9.89 5.11 -1.18
CA THR A 72 -9.06 4.47 -0.16
C THR A 72 -7.69 4.04 -0.70
N ILE A 73 -6.77 3.81 0.23
CA ILE A 73 -5.47 3.16 -0.01
C ILE A 73 -5.41 1.73 0.57
N ASP A 74 -6.52 1.24 1.13
CA ASP A 74 -6.72 -0.14 1.60
C ASP A 74 -6.70 -1.15 0.43
N ASN A 75 -6.19 -2.37 0.65
CA ASN A 75 -6.09 -3.44 -0.36
C ASN A 75 -5.40 -3.00 -1.67
N ASN A 76 -4.38 -2.13 -1.57
CA ASN A 76 -3.66 -1.54 -2.71
C ASN A 76 -4.52 -0.66 -3.63
N ALA A 77 -5.73 -0.26 -3.21
CA ALA A 77 -6.52 0.69 -3.98
C ALA A 77 -5.77 2.02 -4.13
N THR A 78 -6.07 2.72 -5.22
CA THR A 78 -5.40 3.94 -5.67
C THR A 78 -3.95 3.71 -6.13
N SER A 79 -3.10 3.06 -5.34
CA SER A 79 -1.71 2.82 -5.72
C SER A 79 -1.58 1.84 -6.89
N ARG A 80 -2.34 0.74 -6.90
CA ARG A 80 -2.40 -0.20 -8.03
C ARG A 80 -2.79 0.51 -9.32
N GLU A 81 -3.88 1.26 -9.27
CA GLU A 81 -4.45 1.93 -10.44
C GLU A 81 -3.51 2.99 -11.01
N ILE A 82 -2.84 3.78 -10.16
CA ILE A 82 -1.79 4.71 -10.61
C ILE A 82 -0.68 3.98 -11.36
N ASN A 83 -0.15 2.88 -10.80
CA ASN A 83 0.94 2.13 -11.43
C ASN A 83 0.51 1.50 -12.77
N ASP A 84 -0.70 0.93 -12.83
CA ASP A 84 -1.23 0.31 -14.05
C ASP A 84 -1.47 1.35 -15.15
N LEU A 85 -2.01 2.53 -14.81
CA LEU A 85 -2.22 3.63 -15.75
C LEU A 85 -0.90 4.20 -16.27
N ILE A 86 0.12 4.36 -15.42
CA ILE A 86 1.45 4.83 -15.84
C ILE A 86 2.10 3.82 -16.78
N LYS A 87 2.01 2.53 -16.47
CA LYS A 87 2.49 1.45 -17.35
C LYS A 87 1.78 1.47 -18.70
N ALA A 88 0.44 1.56 -18.71
CA ALA A 88 -0.36 1.64 -19.93
C ALA A 88 -0.06 2.90 -20.75
N TYR A 89 0.20 4.04 -20.11
CA TYR A 89 0.62 5.26 -20.80
C TYR A 89 1.94 5.06 -21.54
N LYS A 90 2.94 4.39 -20.95
CA LYS A 90 4.24 4.20 -21.63
C LYS A 90 4.11 3.44 -22.93
N THR A 91 3.20 2.46 -23.00
CA THR A 91 2.98 1.61 -24.18
C THR A 91 2.06 2.25 -25.20
N THR A 92 0.96 2.88 -24.76
CA THR A 92 -0.09 3.40 -25.65
C THR A 92 0.04 4.87 -26.01
N LYS A 93 0.78 5.64 -25.18
CA LYS A 93 0.83 7.10 -25.21
C LYS A 93 -0.54 7.79 -25.07
N ASN A 94 -1.55 7.10 -24.56
CA ASN A 94 -2.89 7.67 -24.37
C ASN A 94 -2.88 8.72 -23.23
N PRO A 95 -3.08 10.02 -23.52
CA PRO A 95 -2.97 11.07 -22.52
C PRO A 95 -3.98 10.96 -21.38
N ASP A 96 -5.12 10.30 -21.59
CA ASP A 96 -6.14 10.11 -20.55
C ASP A 96 -5.62 9.22 -19.40
N TYR A 97 -4.75 8.25 -19.70
CA TYR A 97 -4.14 7.39 -18.67
C TYR A 97 -3.18 8.17 -17.79
N LEU A 98 -2.33 9.01 -18.38
CA LEU A 98 -1.42 9.87 -17.64
C LEU A 98 -2.20 10.85 -16.76
N LYS A 99 -3.19 11.54 -17.34
CA LYS A 99 -4.03 12.51 -16.63
C LYS A 99 -4.77 11.85 -15.45
N SER A 100 -5.28 10.63 -15.64
CA SER A 100 -5.95 9.89 -14.56
C SER A 100 -4.97 9.46 -13.47
N ALA A 101 -3.77 8.99 -13.83
CA ALA A 101 -2.73 8.67 -12.85
C ALA A 101 -2.30 9.91 -12.03
N GLU A 102 -2.12 11.05 -12.67
CA GLU A 102 -1.78 12.31 -11.99
C GLU A 102 -2.89 12.77 -11.03
N ARG A 103 -4.17 12.58 -11.39
CA ARG A 103 -5.29 12.80 -10.46
C ARG A 103 -5.22 11.87 -9.24
N GLY A 104 -4.81 10.62 -9.43
CA GLY A 104 -4.55 9.69 -8.33
C GLY A 104 -3.44 10.17 -7.40
N ILE A 105 -2.33 10.65 -7.96
CA ILE A 105 -1.21 11.22 -7.18
C ILE A 105 -1.67 12.48 -6.43
N LEU A 106 -2.47 13.34 -7.05
CA LEU A 106 -3.06 14.52 -6.39
C LEU A 106 -3.99 14.13 -5.24
N TYR A 107 -4.78 13.07 -5.40
CA TYR A 107 -5.58 12.51 -4.32
C TYR A 107 -4.70 12.06 -3.14
N LEU A 108 -3.63 11.30 -3.40
CA LEU A 108 -2.68 10.90 -2.36
C LEU A 108 -2.06 12.12 -1.65
N LEU A 109 -1.73 13.18 -2.38
CA LEU A 109 -1.21 14.42 -1.78
C LEU A 109 -2.26 15.10 -0.89
N SER A 110 -3.53 15.07 -1.29
CA SER A 110 -4.62 15.72 -0.56
C SER A 110 -4.98 15.05 0.77
N MET A 111 -4.73 13.75 0.90
CA MET A 111 -5.06 12.99 2.11
C MET A 111 -3.92 12.96 3.15
N GLN A 112 -2.70 13.37 2.79
CA GLN A 112 -1.57 13.34 3.71
C GLN A 112 -1.76 14.37 4.83
N TYR A 113 -1.68 13.92 6.08
CA TYR A 113 -1.70 14.79 7.23
C TYR A 113 -0.45 15.66 7.34
N ASP A 114 -0.51 16.77 8.08
CA ASP A 114 0.63 17.65 8.31
C ASP A 114 1.82 16.94 8.98
N ASN A 115 1.54 15.95 9.84
CA ASN A 115 2.55 15.11 10.48
C ASN A 115 3.18 14.06 9.53
N GLY A 116 2.68 13.96 8.29
CA GLY A 116 3.18 13.07 7.24
C GLY A 116 2.46 11.72 7.14
N GLY A 117 1.56 11.39 8.06
CA GLY A 117 0.78 10.16 8.05
C GLY A 117 -0.36 10.16 7.02
N PHE A 118 -0.92 8.98 6.77
CA PHE A 118 -2.02 8.79 5.81
C PHE A 118 -3.21 8.08 6.47
N PRO A 119 -4.44 8.61 6.34
CA PRO A 119 -5.63 7.87 6.69
C PRO A 119 -5.82 6.66 5.75
N GLN A 120 -6.64 5.70 6.15
CA GLN A 120 -7.04 4.59 5.30
C GLN A 120 -7.98 5.03 4.18
N TYR A 121 -8.91 5.95 4.47
CA TYR A 121 -9.88 6.53 3.52
C TYR A 121 -9.81 8.05 3.56
N TYR A 122 -10.15 8.70 2.45
CA TYR A 122 -10.30 10.15 2.41
C TYR A 122 -11.34 10.54 1.35
N PRO A 123 -12.35 11.37 1.67
CA PRO A 123 -12.49 12.20 2.89
C PRO A 123 -13.11 11.47 4.09
N ASN A 124 -13.53 10.21 3.94
CA ASN A 124 -14.21 9.48 5.01
C ASN A 124 -13.29 9.18 6.20
N SER A 125 -13.51 9.92 7.29
CA SER A 125 -12.72 9.85 8.53
C SER A 125 -13.40 9.06 9.65
N ALA A 126 -14.43 8.26 9.35
CA ALA A 126 -15.16 7.53 10.37
C ALA A 126 -14.28 6.45 11.04
N ILE A 127 -14.55 6.14 12.31
CA ILE A 127 -13.94 5.03 13.05
C ILE A 127 -12.40 5.06 12.97
N TYR A 128 -11.76 3.91 12.72
CA TYR A 128 -10.32 3.77 12.51
C TYR A 128 -9.83 4.31 11.14
N ARG A 129 -10.73 4.69 10.21
CA ARG A 129 -10.32 5.09 8.84
C ARG A 129 -9.47 6.35 8.81
N LYS A 130 -9.58 7.20 9.83
CA LYS A 130 -8.77 8.41 9.99
C LYS A 130 -7.37 8.17 10.53
N GLN A 131 -7.10 7.03 11.15
CA GLN A 131 -5.80 6.76 11.78
C GLN A 131 -4.68 6.74 10.74
N VAL A 132 -3.45 7.05 11.14
CA VAL A 132 -2.27 6.79 10.31
C VAL A 132 -2.18 5.28 10.09
N THR A 133 -2.33 4.84 8.85
CA THR A 133 -2.61 3.43 8.53
C THR A 133 -1.45 2.79 7.78
N TYR A 134 -0.75 1.85 8.42
CA TYR A 134 0.18 0.95 7.75
C TYR A 134 -0.47 -0.36 7.31
N ASN A 135 -1.57 -0.77 7.95
CA ASN A 135 -2.31 -2.00 7.62
C ASN A 135 -2.48 -2.18 6.10
N ASP A 136 -2.23 -3.41 5.62
CA ASP A 136 -2.23 -3.78 4.21
C ASP A 136 -1.25 -2.96 3.36
N ASN A 137 -0.13 -2.54 3.95
CA ASN A 137 0.86 -1.61 3.38
C ASN A 137 0.27 -0.29 2.84
N ALA A 138 -0.88 0.17 3.36
CA ALA A 138 -1.62 1.31 2.84
C ALA A 138 -0.72 2.56 2.66
N MET A 139 -0.16 3.09 3.75
CA MET A 139 0.76 4.23 3.71
C MET A 139 2.03 3.92 2.91
N ILE A 140 2.59 2.71 3.02
CA ILE A 140 3.83 2.33 2.31
C ILE A 140 3.65 2.34 0.79
N ASN A 141 2.51 1.88 0.29
CA ASN A 141 2.18 1.91 -1.12
C ASN A 141 2.02 3.35 -1.64
N ALA A 142 1.36 4.22 -0.88
CA ALA A 142 1.23 5.64 -1.22
C ALA A 142 2.60 6.33 -1.27
N LEU A 143 3.45 6.10 -0.26
CA LEU A 143 4.81 6.64 -0.25
C LEU A 143 5.70 6.06 -1.35
N THR A 144 5.49 4.80 -1.75
CA THR A 144 6.21 4.19 -2.86
C THR A 144 5.83 4.84 -4.20
N VAL A 145 4.56 5.24 -4.38
CA VAL A 145 4.16 6.09 -5.53
C VAL A 145 4.95 7.40 -5.52
N PHE A 146 5.00 8.11 -4.39
CA PHE A 146 5.76 9.36 -4.31
C PHE A 146 7.26 9.16 -4.53
N TYR A 147 7.84 8.07 -4.03
CA TYR A 147 9.22 7.70 -4.30
C TYR A 147 9.47 7.50 -5.80
N ASN A 148 8.61 6.75 -6.48
CA ASN A 148 8.75 6.52 -7.92
C ASN A 148 8.64 7.83 -8.71
N VAL A 149 7.72 8.72 -8.33
CA VAL A 149 7.60 10.06 -8.92
C VAL A 149 8.87 10.89 -8.67
N ALA A 150 9.28 11.03 -7.41
CA ALA A 150 10.41 11.86 -6.99
C ALA A 150 11.74 11.41 -7.60
N GLU A 151 11.92 10.11 -7.77
CA GLU A 151 13.13 9.51 -8.34
C GLU A 151 13.00 9.21 -9.85
N SER A 152 11.86 9.52 -10.47
CA SER A 152 11.54 9.19 -11.87
C SER A 152 11.79 7.71 -12.22
N LYS A 153 11.45 6.80 -11.30
CA LYS A 153 11.62 5.35 -11.45
C LYS A 153 10.33 4.68 -11.90
N ASN A 154 10.43 3.42 -12.34
CA ASN A 154 9.27 2.57 -12.62
C ASN A 154 8.25 3.21 -13.57
N ASN A 155 8.74 3.87 -14.63
CA ASN A 155 7.95 4.58 -15.65
C ASN A 155 7.36 5.95 -15.25
N PHE A 156 7.62 6.44 -14.03
CA PHE A 156 7.15 7.74 -13.57
C PHE A 156 8.01 8.92 -14.09
N ASP A 157 8.91 8.69 -15.06
CA ASP A 157 9.68 9.73 -15.76
C ASP A 157 8.81 10.71 -16.55
N VAL A 158 7.54 10.36 -16.77
CA VAL A 158 6.56 11.11 -17.56
C VAL A 158 5.74 12.11 -16.75
N ILE A 159 5.85 12.09 -15.42
CA ILE A 159 5.04 12.93 -14.52
C ILE A 159 5.51 14.39 -14.57
N ASP A 160 4.56 15.32 -14.51
CA ASP A 160 4.86 16.75 -14.44
C ASP A 160 5.84 17.11 -13.31
N SER A 161 6.78 18.01 -13.63
CA SER A 161 7.84 18.43 -12.72
C SER A 161 7.33 19.09 -11.43
N LYS A 162 6.19 19.81 -11.46
CA LYS A 162 5.63 20.42 -10.25
C LYS A 162 5.05 19.34 -9.34
N LEU A 163 4.44 18.31 -9.92
CA LEU A 163 3.93 17.17 -9.16
C LEU A 163 5.08 16.34 -8.58
N LYS A 164 6.21 16.26 -9.27
CA LYS A 164 7.45 15.68 -8.77
C LYS A 164 7.97 16.35 -7.50
N GLU A 165 8.07 17.67 -7.48
CA GLU A 165 8.52 18.40 -6.29
C GLU A 165 7.56 18.23 -5.10
N LYS A 166 6.25 18.29 -5.35
CA LYS A 166 5.24 18.02 -4.30
C LYS A 166 5.37 16.60 -3.74
N SER A 167 5.59 15.62 -4.61
CA SER A 167 5.76 14.21 -4.21
C SER A 167 7.02 14.01 -3.38
N LYS A 168 8.13 14.70 -3.71
CA LYS A 168 9.36 14.67 -2.92
C LYS A 168 9.15 15.21 -1.50
N ILE A 169 8.43 16.32 -1.36
CA ILE A 169 8.09 16.89 -0.05
C ILE A 169 7.19 15.93 0.75
N ALA A 170 6.16 15.38 0.11
CA ALA A 170 5.25 14.43 0.73
C ALA A 170 5.96 13.15 1.19
N LEU A 171 6.87 12.63 0.37
CA LEU A 171 7.72 11.48 0.69
C LEU A 171 8.55 11.73 1.96
N GLN A 172 9.22 12.90 2.04
CA GLN A 172 10.02 13.27 3.21
C GLN A 172 9.18 13.34 4.48
N LYS A 173 7.99 13.96 4.42
CA LYS A 173 7.06 13.98 5.56
C LYS A 173 6.65 12.56 5.98
N GLY A 174 6.36 11.70 5.02
CA GLY A 174 6.01 10.30 5.28
C GLY A 174 7.11 9.51 5.96
N ILE A 175 8.37 9.66 5.52
CA ILE A 175 9.54 9.03 6.15
C ILE A 175 9.68 9.52 7.60
N LEU A 176 9.52 10.83 7.85
CA LEU A 176 9.57 11.39 9.20
C LEU A 176 8.44 10.82 10.10
N CYS A 177 7.24 10.63 9.56
CA CYS A 177 6.14 9.98 10.27
C CYS A 177 6.48 8.52 10.62
N ILE A 178 7.06 7.75 9.68
CA ILE A 178 7.53 6.38 9.93
C ILE A 178 8.52 6.34 11.09
N LEU A 179 9.54 7.20 11.06
CA LEU A 179 10.56 7.23 12.11
C LEU A 179 9.96 7.63 13.47
N LYS A 180 9.04 8.61 13.49
CA LYS A 180 8.35 9.05 14.73
C LYS A 180 7.39 8.02 15.31
N THR A 181 6.83 7.16 14.48
CA THR A 181 5.87 6.12 14.89
C THR A 181 6.54 4.80 15.26
N GLN A 182 7.87 4.66 15.09
CA GLN A 182 8.55 3.45 15.54
C GLN A 182 8.42 3.32 17.06
N VAL A 183 7.87 2.19 17.51
CA VAL A 183 7.53 2.00 18.91
C VAL A 183 8.82 1.88 19.74
N LEU A 184 8.88 2.61 20.85
CA LEU A 184 10.00 2.54 21.78
C LEU A 184 9.67 1.56 22.91
N GLN A 185 10.48 0.51 23.06
CA GLN A 185 10.44 -0.42 24.18
C GLN A 185 11.62 -0.16 25.10
N LYS A 186 11.35 0.34 26.32
CA LYS A 186 12.39 0.72 27.29
C LYS A 186 13.44 1.67 26.68
N GLY A 187 12.98 2.65 25.89
CA GLY A 187 13.83 3.63 25.20
C GLY A 187 14.52 3.13 23.93
N ASN A 188 14.40 1.84 23.57
CA ASN A 188 14.99 1.30 22.35
C ASN A 188 13.92 1.18 21.25
N PRO A 189 14.20 1.59 20.00
CA PRO A 189 13.27 1.35 18.90
C PRO A 189 13.04 -0.16 18.67
N SER A 190 11.80 -0.53 18.38
CA SER A 190 11.41 -1.90 18.02
C SER A 190 10.89 -1.94 16.59
N ILE A 191 9.62 -2.27 16.40
CA ILE A 191 8.90 -2.27 15.12
C ILE A 191 7.68 -1.35 15.23
N TRP A 192 6.70 -1.49 14.34
CA TRP A 192 5.54 -0.62 14.25
C TRP A 192 4.24 -1.37 14.54
N ALA A 193 3.22 -0.67 15.03
CA ALA A 193 1.82 -1.05 14.92
C ALA A 193 1.28 -0.94 13.49
N ASP A 194 0.13 -1.55 13.26
CA ASP A 194 -0.64 -1.50 12.00
C ASP A 194 -1.37 -0.16 11.81
N GLN A 195 -1.73 0.53 12.90
CA GLN A 195 -2.30 1.87 12.88
C GLN A 195 -1.93 2.71 14.10
N TYR A 196 -2.00 4.03 13.92
CA TYR A 196 -1.70 5.02 14.95
C TYR A 196 -2.75 6.12 14.95
N ASN A 197 -3.03 6.66 16.12
CA ASN A 197 -3.86 7.85 16.25
C ASN A 197 -3.26 9.02 15.44
N GLU A 198 -4.10 9.68 14.63
CA GLU A 198 -3.68 10.69 13.66
C GLU A 198 -3.14 11.98 14.26
N ILE A 199 -3.39 12.21 15.55
CA ILE A 199 -2.95 13.41 16.27
C ILE A 199 -1.74 13.08 17.14
N THR A 200 -1.85 12.05 17.98
CA THR A 200 -0.85 11.73 19.01
C THR A 200 0.29 10.83 18.50
N LEU A 201 0.11 10.19 17.34
CA LEU A 201 1.03 9.19 16.78
C LEU A 201 1.33 8.02 17.73
N GLN A 202 0.42 7.74 18.66
CA GLN A 202 0.48 6.53 19.49
C GLN A 202 -0.21 5.36 18.78
N PRO A 203 0.29 4.13 18.95
CA PRO A 203 -0.39 2.92 18.48
C PRO A 203 -1.87 2.90 18.90
N ASP A 204 -2.75 2.54 17.98
CA ASP A 204 -4.19 2.52 18.22
C ASP A 204 -4.80 1.21 17.71
N LYS A 205 -6.03 0.90 18.12
CA LYS A 205 -6.78 -0.27 17.63
C LYS A 205 -7.53 0.06 16.34
N ALA A 206 -7.77 -0.95 15.50
CA ALA A 206 -8.66 -0.83 14.35
C ALA A 206 -9.97 -1.62 14.57
N ARG A 207 -10.11 -2.78 13.92
CA ARG A 207 -11.27 -3.65 14.12
C ARG A 207 -11.21 -4.29 15.50
N ALA A 208 -12.33 -4.85 15.97
CA ALA A 208 -12.40 -5.47 17.31
C ALA A 208 -11.30 -6.53 17.56
N PHE A 209 -10.93 -7.29 16.54
CA PHE A 209 -9.89 -8.32 16.59
C PHE A 209 -8.47 -7.79 16.29
N GLU A 210 -8.27 -6.47 16.23
CA GLU A 210 -7.00 -5.79 15.97
C GLU A 210 -6.67 -4.85 17.13
N PRO A 211 -6.24 -5.41 18.27
CA PRO A 211 -5.92 -4.62 19.46
C PRO A 211 -4.64 -3.81 19.23
N ILE A 212 -4.41 -2.81 20.10
CA ILE A 212 -3.16 -2.06 20.17
C ILE A 212 -1.99 -3.03 20.32
N SER A 213 -1.14 -3.13 19.30
CA SER A 213 -0.10 -4.15 19.22
C SER A 213 1.00 -3.75 18.24
N LEU A 214 2.16 -4.41 18.34
CA LEU A 214 3.15 -4.39 17.27
C LEU A 214 2.68 -5.32 16.14
N ALA A 215 2.76 -4.88 14.89
CA ALA A 215 2.29 -5.59 13.71
C ALA A 215 3.46 -6.02 12.83
N THR A 216 3.73 -7.32 12.79
CA THR A 216 4.93 -7.86 12.13
C THR A 216 4.88 -7.75 10.61
N GLY A 217 3.73 -8.03 10.00
CA GLY A 217 3.57 -7.98 8.55
C GLY A 217 3.81 -6.59 7.97
N GLU A 218 3.16 -5.59 8.57
CA GLU A 218 3.32 -4.19 8.14
C GLU A 218 4.73 -3.67 8.42
N SER A 219 5.33 -4.09 9.53
CA SER A 219 6.71 -3.74 9.87
C SER A 219 7.72 -4.28 8.85
N VAL A 220 7.50 -5.46 8.25
CA VAL A 220 8.36 -5.93 7.16
C VAL A 220 8.27 -5.00 5.95
N GLY A 221 7.06 -4.55 5.61
CA GLY A 221 6.84 -3.57 4.53
C GLY A 221 7.54 -2.24 4.79
N ILE A 222 7.44 -1.73 6.02
CA ILE A 222 8.10 -0.49 6.46
C ILE A 222 9.63 -0.63 6.35
N VAL A 223 10.22 -1.72 6.85
CA VAL A 223 11.67 -1.94 6.78
C VAL A 223 12.14 -1.97 5.32
N ARG A 224 11.44 -2.70 4.45
CA ARG A 224 11.75 -2.74 3.01
C ARG A 224 11.71 -1.36 2.37
N PHE A 225 10.68 -0.58 2.71
CA PHE A 225 10.55 0.78 2.21
C PHE A 225 11.68 1.70 2.67
N LEU A 226 12.04 1.65 3.96
CA LEU A 226 13.16 2.42 4.52
C LEU A 226 14.50 2.03 3.87
N MET A 227 14.70 0.73 3.60
CA MET A 227 15.89 0.22 2.91
C MET A 227 16.04 0.69 1.45
N MET A 228 14.97 1.22 0.83
CA MET A 228 15.01 1.84 -0.49
C MET A 228 15.46 3.32 -0.47
N GLN A 229 15.43 3.95 0.71
CA GLN A 229 15.73 5.38 0.87
C GLN A 229 17.25 5.63 1.00
N PRO A 230 17.71 6.87 0.80
CA PRO A 230 19.07 7.26 1.19
C PRO A 230 19.31 6.92 2.66
N VAL A 231 20.43 6.27 2.96
CA VAL A 231 20.76 5.86 4.34
C VAL A 231 21.21 7.09 5.13
N THR A 232 20.38 7.50 6.09
CA THR A 232 20.75 8.44 7.16
C THR A 232 20.99 7.67 8.46
N PRO A 233 21.66 8.26 9.47
CA PRO A 233 21.84 7.61 10.76
C PRO A 233 20.52 7.16 11.41
N GLU A 234 19.44 7.93 11.26
CA GLU A 234 18.12 7.61 11.80
C GLU A 234 17.49 6.42 11.08
N ILE A 235 17.58 6.38 9.74
CA ILE A 235 17.08 5.25 8.94
C ILE A 235 17.87 3.99 9.23
N GLU A 236 19.20 4.09 9.32
CA GLU A 236 20.06 2.97 9.67
C GLU A 236 19.70 2.40 11.04
N ASN A 237 19.62 3.25 12.06
CA ASN A 237 19.26 2.83 13.41
C ASN A 237 17.85 2.22 13.47
N SER A 238 16.89 2.80 12.74
CA SER A 238 15.52 2.29 12.65
C SER A 238 15.45 0.89 12.06
N VAL A 239 16.10 0.66 10.92
CA VAL A 239 16.16 -0.64 10.22
C VAL A 239 16.90 -1.68 11.08
N LYS A 240 18.07 -1.34 11.62
CA LYS A 240 18.84 -2.23 12.50
C LYS A 240 18.03 -2.68 13.72
N SER A 241 17.35 -1.74 14.36
CA SER A 241 16.53 -2.01 15.54
C SER A 241 15.34 -2.93 15.23
N ALA A 242 14.66 -2.70 14.10
CA ALA A 242 13.57 -3.56 13.67
C ALA A 242 14.05 -4.98 13.34
N VAL A 243 15.17 -5.13 12.61
CA VAL A 243 15.75 -6.45 12.29
C VAL A 243 16.19 -7.18 13.56
N LYS A 244 16.82 -6.47 14.51
CA LYS A 244 17.16 -7.03 15.82
C LYS A 244 15.93 -7.53 16.56
N TRP A 245 14.83 -6.76 16.54
CA TRP A 245 13.56 -7.19 17.13
C TRP A 245 13.02 -8.45 16.48
N PHE A 246 13.01 -8.55 15.14
CA PHE A 246 12.54 -9.74 14.44
C PHE A 246 13.38 -10.98 14.77
N LYS A 247 14.72 -10.84 14.81
CA LYS A 247 15.63 -11.94 15.18
C LYS A 247 15.36 -12.45 16.61
N ALA A 248 15.03 -11.54 17.54
CA ALA A 248 14.78 -11.88 18.94
C ALA A 248 13.39 -12.47 19.21
N ASN A 249 12.39 -12.19 18.38
CA ASN A 249 10.98 -12.53 18.63
C ASN A 249 10.39 -13.54 17.63
N LYS A 250 11.26 -14.30 16.95
CA LYS A 250 10.84 -15.37 16.05
C LYS A 250 10.32 -16.59 16.82
N ILE A 251 9.40 -17.33 16.19
CA ILE A 251 8.88 -18.60 16.69
C ILE A 251 9.47 -19.69 15.80
N GLU A 252 10.39 -20.47 16.34
CA GLU A 252 11.04 -21.58 15.65
C GLU A 252 10.22 -22.86 15.80
N GLY A 253 10.33 -23.76 14.82
CA GLY A 253 9.75 -25.09 14.92
C GLY A 253 8.28 -25.17 14.53
N TYR A 254 7.71 -24.12 13.95
CA TYR A 254 6.32 -24.08 13.52
C TYR A 254 6.17 -23.50 12.12
N SER A 255 5.17 -23.99 11.39
CA SER A 255 4.73 -23.46 10.11
C SER A 255 3.25 -23.08 10.18
N TYR A 256 2.85 -22.10 9.36
CA TYR A 256 1.46 -21.65 9.28
C TYR A 256 0.99 -21.66 7.83
N LYS A 257 0.04 -22.55 7.52
CA LYS A 257 -0.39 -22.80 6.13
C LYS A 257 -1.89 -22.71 5.98
N THR A 258 -2.32 -22.31 4.79
CA THR A 258 -3.74 -22.31 4.40
C THR A 258 -4.03 -23.59 3.63
N ALA A 259 -5.08 -24.30 4.02
CA ALA A 259 -5.60 -25.50 3.36
C ALA A 259 -7.09 -25.36 3.04
N LYS A 260 -7.61 -26.28 2.22
CA LYS A 260 -9.05 -26.46 1.99
C LYS A 260 -9.50 -27.76 2.64
N GLN A 261 -10.53 -27.69 3.49
CA GLN A 261 -11.17 -28.86 4.09
C GLN A 261 -12.69 -28.70 3.91
N ASN A 262 -13.33 -29.67 3.26
CA ASN A 262 -14.77 -29.64 2.95
C ASN A 262 -15.21 -28.32 2.27
N GLY A 263 -14.41 -27.82 1.32
CA GLY A 263 -14.65 -26.55 0.62
C GLY A 263 -14.35 -25.28 1.44
N LYS A 264 -14.15 -25.38 2.75
CA LYS A 264 -13.82 -24.25 3.64
C LYS A 264 -12.32 -24.02 3.70
N THR A 265 -11.93 -22.75 3.81
CA THR A 265 -10.54 -22.38 4.12
C THR A 265 -10.27 -22.69 5.58
N VAL A 266 -9.19 -23.42 5.86
CA VAL A 266 -8.70 -23.70 7.20
C VAL A 266 -7.24 -23.23 7.29
N ARG A 267 -6.87 -22.62 8.41
CA ARG A 267 -5.49 -22.23 8.68
C ARG A 267 -4.89 -23.13 9.75
N ILE A 268 -3.78 -23.77 9.40
CA ILE A 268 -3.16 -24.83 10.17
C ILE A 268 -1.82 -24.30 10.69
N LEU A 269 -1.73 -24.18 12.02
CA LEU A 269 -0.47 -24.04 12.74
C LEU A 269 0.02 -25.47 13.05
N ALA A 270 1.19 -25.84 12.55
CA ALA A 270 1.75 -27.18 12.70
C ALA A 270 3.23 -27.13 13.04
N GLU A 271 3.70 -28.12 13.80
CA GLU A 271 5.12 -28.31 14.04
C GLU A 271 5.87 -28.55 12.73
N ASP A 272 6.99 -27.85 12.58
CA ASP A 272 7.94 -27.99 11.49
C ASP A 272 9.29 -27.45 11.97
N LYS A 273 10.18 -28.36 12.37
CA LYS A 273 11.48 -28.05 13.01
C LYS A 273 12.40 -27.16 12.19
N ASN A 274 12.16 -27.06 10.88
CA ASN A 274 12.98 -26.27 9.96
C ASN A 274 12.33 -24.92 9.60
N SER A 275 11.13 -24.64 10.14
CA SER A 275 10.38 -23.42 9.85
C SER A 275 10.50 -22.40 10.97
N VAL A 276 10.36 -21.13 10.56
CA VAL A 276 10.32 -19.97 11.44
C VAL A 276 9.14 -19.11 11.04
N ILE A 277 8.34 -18.70 12.02
CA ILE A 277 7.20 -17.81 11.85
C ILE A 277 7.24 -16.69 12.88
N TRP A 278 6.39 -15.69 12.68
CA TRP A 278 6.08 -14.65 13.66
C TRP A 278 4.57 -14.56 13.79
N ALA A 279 4.08 -14.29 14.98
CA ALA A 279 2.68 -13.90 15.13
C ALA A 279 2.42 -12.59 14.37
N ARG A 280 1.19 -12.36 13.91
CA ARG A 280 0.83 -11.09 13.27
C ARG A 280 0.95 -9.94 14.25
N PHE A 281 0.56 -10.17 15.50
CA PHE A 281 0.53 -9.18 16.54
C PHE A 281 1.32 -9.61 17.77
N TYR A 282 2.04 -8.65 18.35
CA TYR A 282 2.79 -8.81 19.59
C TYR A 282 2.42 -7.70 20.57
N ASP A 283 2.35 -8.05 21.85
CA ASP A 283 2.12 -7.09 22.93
C ASP A 283 3.22 -6.02 22.96
N ILE A 284 2.81 -4.74 23.02
CA ILE A 284 3.72 -3.58 22.92
C ILE A 284 4.76 -3.55 24.05
N ASN A 285 4.49 -4.14 25.20
CA ASN A 285 5.39 -4.06 26.35
C ASN A 285 6.22 -5.33 26.54
N THR A 286 5.63 -6.48 26.25
CA THR A 286 6.18 -7.79 26.64
C THR A 286 6.70 -8.60 25.46
N ASN A 287 6.39 -8.21 24.21
CA ASN A 287 6.69 -9.01 23.02
C ASN A 287 6.13 -10.44 23.09
N LYS A 288 5.02 -10.63 23.80
CA LYS A 288 4.27 -11.89 23.71
C LYS A 288 3.38 -11.86 22.48
N PRO A 289 3.34 -12.94 21.67
CA PRO A 289 2.28 -13.11 20.67
C PRO A 289 0.91 -12.88 21.29
N LEU A 290 0.05 -12.16 20.58
CA LEU A 290 -1.34 -11.95 20.99
C LEU A 290 -2.29 -12.11 19.80
N PHE A 291 -3.54 -12.39 20.11
CA PHE A 291 -4.61 -12.63 19.15
C PHE A 291 -5.88 -11.88 19.58
N GLY A 292 -6.68 -11.48 18.61
CA GLY A 292 -7.95 -10.79 18.84
C GLY A 292 -9.15 -11.62 18.38
N ASP A 293 -10.33 -11.30 18.91
CA ASP A 293 -11.59 -11.90 18.47
C ASP A 293 -12.68 -10.85 18.21
N ARG A 294 -13.83 -11.27 17.68
CA ARG A 294 -14.93 -10.34 17.32
C ARG A 294 -15.55 -9.62 18.51
N ASP A 295 -15.43 -10.19 19.70
CA ASP A 295 -15.88 -9.60 20.97
C ASP A 295 -14.92 -8.54 21.52
N GLY A 296 -13.75 -8.34 20.89
CA GLY A 296 -12.72 -7.42 21.34
C GLY A 296 -11.79 -7.99 22.41
N SER A 297 -11.90 -9.29 22.75
CA SER A 297 -10.99 -9.94 23.69
C SER A 297 -9.57 -10.06 23.11
N VAL A 298 -8.58 -9.90 23.99
CA VAL A 298 -7.18 -10.20 23.71
C VAL A 298 -6.85 -11.56 24.29
N LYS A 299 -6.34 -12.45 23.45
CA LYS A 299 -5.99 -13.84 23.77
C LYS A 299 -4.49 -14.02 23.59
N TYR A 300 -3.90 -14.87 24.42
CA TYR A 300 -2.47 -15.20 24.35
C TYR A 300 -2.24 -16.66 23.91
N ASP A 301 -3.29 -17.47 23.87
CA ASP A 301 -3.29 -18.79 23.22
C ASP A 301 -4.06 -18.73 21.91
N TYR A 302 -3.41 -19.15 20.82
CA TYR A 302 -4.02 -19.25 19.49
C TYR A 302 -5.25 -20.17 19.50
N ASN A 303 -5.28 -21.21 20.34
CA ASN A 303 -6.38 -22.16 20.41
C ASN A 303 -7.65 -21.58 21.03
N GLU A 304 -7.54 -20.48 21.77
CA GLU A 304 -8.69 -19.78 22.36
C GLU A 304 -9.41 -18.92 21.31
N VAL A 305 -8.77 -18.56 20.19
CA VAL A 305 -9.38 -17.74 19.13
C VAL A 305 -10.53 -18.51 18.47
N SER A 306 -11.65 -17.84 18.24
CA SER A 306 -12.83 -18.46 17.62
C SER A 306 -12.48 -19.09 16.27
N GLU A 307 -13.15 -20.20 15.94
CA GLU A 307 -12.90 -20.92 14.67
C GLU A 307 -13.04 -19.98 13.46
N GLU A 308 -14.04 -19.10 13.47
CA GLU A 308 -14.28 -18.14 12.39
C GLU A 308 -13.12 -17.14 12.23
N ARG A 309 -12.51 -16.66 13.33
CA ARG A 309 -11.35 -15.77 13.25
C ARG A 309 -10.05 -16.50 12.95
N ARG A 310 -9.82 -17.70 13.51
CA ARG A 310 -8.64 -18.53 13.18
C ARG A 310 -8.58 -18.84 11.69
N ASN A 311 -9.73 -19.19 11.10
CA ASN A 311 -9.82 -19.60 9.71
C ASN A 311 -10.15 -18.45 8.74
N GLY A 312 -10.55 -17.28 9.24
CA GLY A 312 -10.86 -16.09 8.46
C GLY A 312 -9.71 -15.10 8.33
N TYR A 313 -8.72 -15.16 9.22
CA TYR A 313 -7.65 -14.17 9.33
C TYR A 313 -6.28 -14.83 9.52
N SER A 314 -5.22 -14.24 8.96
CA SER A 314 -3.86 -14.77 9.11
C SER A 314 -3.24 -14.26 10.39
N TRP A 315 -3.05 -15.15 11.37
CA TRP A 315 -2.48 -14.82 12.68
C TRP A 315 -0.97 -15.02 12.78
N TYR A 316 -0.36 -15.62 11.76
CA TYR A 316 1.09 -15.75 11.65
C TYR A 316 1.56 -15.40 10.24
N ILE A 317 2.84 -15.06 10.15
CA ILE A 317 3.57 -14.74 8.93
C ILE A 317 4.93 -15.43 8.91
N ASP A 318 5.51 -15.59 7.73
CA ASP A 318 6.85 -16.17 7.49
C ASP A 318 7.78 -15.23 6.70
N HIS A 319 7.23 -14.19 6.05
CA HIS A 319 7.96 -13.35 5.10
C HIS A 319 9.02 -12.43 5.73
N ALA A 320 9.11 -12.33 7.06
CA ALA A 320 10.22 -11.68 7.75
C ALA A 320 11.53 -12.48 7.61
N GLN A 321 11.46 -13.81 7.41
CA GLN A 321 12.65 -14.65 7.22
C GLN A 321 13.46 -14.18 6.01
N LYS A 322 12.81 -13.96 4.87
CA LYS A 322 13.47 -13.47 3.66
C LYS A 322 14.09 -12.08 3.85
N LEU A 323 13.41 -11.21 4.61
CA LEU A 323 13.96 -9.90 4.97
C LEU A 323 15.28 -10.06 5.71
N ILE A 324 15.32 -10.89 6.74
CA ILE A 324 16.47 -11.07 7.63
C ILE A 324 17.64 -11.79 6.95
N ASP A 325 17.36 -12.87 6.22
CA ASP A 325 18.41 -13.75 5.69
C ASP A 325 19.01 -13.25 4.37
N THR A 326 18.23 -12.52 3.59
CA THR A 326 18.60 -12.18 2.22
C THR A 326 18.61 -10.69 1.95
N GLU A 327 17.53 -9.98 2.28
CA GLU A 327 17.36 -8.58 1.87
C GLU A 327 18.22 -7.65 2.73
N TYR A 328 18.24 -7.85 4.05
CA TYR A 328 18.99 -7.04 5.00
C TYR A 328 20.52 -7.19 4.85
N PRO A 329 21.11 -8.40 4.75
CA PRO A 329 22.54 -8.54 4.50
C PRO A 329 23.00 -7.88 3.19
N LYS A 330 22.18 -7.98 2.13
CA LYS A 330 22.45 -7.28 0.86
C LYS A 330 22.43 -5.77 1.03
N TRP A 331 21.52 -5.25 1.85
CA TRP A 331 21.43 -3.81 2.13
C TRP A 331 22.63 -3.31 2.96
N LEU A 332 23.06 -4.07 3.98
CA LEU A 332 24.30 -3.76 4.71
C LEU A 332 25.50 -3.71 3.77
N GLN A 333 25.68 -4.74 2.94
CA GLN A 333 26.79 -4.83 1.98
C GLN A 333 26.77 -3.67 0.98
N LYS A 334 25.62 -3.40 0.37
CA LYS A 334 25.45 -2.32 -0.62
C LYS A 334 25.83 -0.96 -0.05
N ASN A 335 25.49 -0.70 1.21
CA ASN A 335 25.71 0.58 1.87
C ASN A 335 26.97 0.63 2.74
N LYS A 336 27.77 -0.45 2.79
CA LYS A 336 28.99 -0.57 3.60
C LYS A 336 28.74 -0.34 5.10
N ILE A 337 27.62 -0.82 5.60
CA ILE A 337 27.20 -0.71 6.99
C ILE A 337 27.63 -1.98 7.73
N SER A 338 28.23 -1.86 8.92
CA SER A 338 28.51 -3.01 9.79
C SER A 338 27.22 -3.51 10.42
N GLU A 339 27.12 -4.81 10.67
CA GLU A 339 25.94 -5.38 11.34
C GLU A 339 25.70 -4.81 12.74
#